data_AF-A0A3A3A0C3-F1
#
_entry.id   AF-A0A3A3A0C3-F1
#
_cell.length_a   1.000
_cell.length_b   1.000
_cell.length_c   1.000
_cell.angle_alpha   90.00
_cell.angle_beta   90.00
_cell.angle_gamma   90.00
#
_symmetry.space_group_name_H-M   'P 1'
#
loop_
_entity.id
_entity.type
_entity.pdbx_description
1 polymer ?
#
loop_
_entity_poly.entity_id
_entity_poly.type
_entity_poly.pdbx_seq_one_letter_code
_entity_poly.pdbx_strand_id
1 'polypeptide(L)'
;MADALSQHMKMLLESGQHSDFKIRCGESVLQVHRAVICQSKVLSVAFSRNFKNKEGLTDEINLSANDPKAVEFMVDYFYSGSYEWVRAHHVASPDDDVPLLDANIYVIADQFIVDTLQDSARNKFENGLKAVWNSDVFIHTVNTMWASYEYRPLYGIIEQVIAKHLGELLSNTDAESLISRGLAEGLFSKNLLYQVLRDKNNQIRTKLDQFTLMKSQADMLKAQNDALKAVIKSCHNKVTTAQASIGGKDLRNNNKLYRYYRAMEEVEEELGGYS
;
A
#
# COMPACT_ATOMS: atom_id res chain seq x y z
N MET A 1 35.47 -27.51 -3.05
CA MET A 1 35.15 -28.29 -4.27
C MET A 1 33.93 -27.75 -4.99
N ALA A 2 32.80 -27.48 -4.31
CA ALA A 2 31.61 -26.89 -4.94
C ALA A 2 31.88 -25.55 -5.67
N ASP A 3 32.73 -24.69 -5.10
CA ASP A 3 32.97 -23.33 -5.60
C ASP A 3 33.70 -23.27 -6.96
N ALA A 4 34.70 -24.14 -7.18
CA ALA A 4 35.47 -24.16 -8.43
C ALA A 4 34.65 -24.66 -9.63
N LEU A 5 33.75 -25.63 -9.41
CA LEU A 5 32.85 -26.12 -10.45
C LEU A 5 31.81 -25.05 -10.83
N SER A 6 31.19 -24.42 -9.83
CA SER A 6 30.24 -23.32 -10.06
C SER A 6 30.87 -22.16 -10.82
N GLN A 7 32.11 -21.77 -10.47
CA GLN A 7 32.84 -20.74 -11.19
C GLN A 7 33.12 -21.13 -12.65
N HIS A 8 33.50 -22.39 -12.90
CA HIS A 8 33.73 -22.88 -14.26
C HIS A 8 32.44 -22.96 -15.08
N MET A 9 31.34 -23.42 -14.50
CA MET A 9 30.01 -23.44 -15.15
C MET A 9 29.60 -22.04 -15.60
N LYS A 10 29.83 -21.04 -14.73
CA LYS A 10 29.54 -19.65 -15.07
C LYS A 10 30.39 -19.11 -16.22
N MET A 11 31.69 -19.42 -16.25
CA MET A 11 32.55 -19.06 -17.38
C MET A 11 32.09 -19.71 -18.70
N LEU A 12 31.58 -20.94 -18.66
CA LEU A 12 31.00 -21.60 -19.84
C LEU A 12 29.74 -20.89 -20.34
N LEU A 13 28.87 -20.43 -19.42
CA LEU A 13 27.69 -19.64 -19.78
C LEU A 13 28.09 -18.30 -20.41
N GLU A 14 28.98 -17.55 -19.76
CA GLU A 14 29.43 -16.22 -20.23
C GLU A 14 30.14 -16.29 -21.59
N SER A 15 31.00 -17.31 -21.80
CA SER A 15 31.75 -17.46 -23.04
C SER A 15 30.96 -18.12 -24.17
N GLY A 16 29.93 -18.91 -23.84
CA GLY A 16 29.17 -19.73 -24.79
C GLY A 16 29.98 -20.88 -25.42
N GLN A 17 31.20 -21.15 -24.96
CA GLN A 17 32.04 -22.24 -25.49
C GLN A 17 31.35 -23.58 -25.26
N HIS A 18 31.29 -24.41 -26.31
CA HIS A 18 30.64 -25.73 -26.30
C HIS A 18 29.11 -25.72 -26.14
N SER A 19 28.46 -24.55 -26.28
CA SER A 19 27.02 -24.47 -26.35
C SER A 19 26.47 -25.24 -27.56
N ASP A 20 25.35 -25.92 -27.35
CA ASP A 20 24.66 -26.76 -28.32
C ASP A 20 23.18 -26.40 -28.46
N PHE A 21 22.77 -25.27 -27.85
CA PHE A 21 21.42 -24.75 -27.90
C PHE A 21 21.36 -23.24 -27.66
N LYS A 22 20.27 -22.61 -28.10
CA LYS A 22 20.03 -21.18 -27.96
C LYS A 22 18.67 -20.89 -27.33
N ILE A 23 18.62 -19.87 -26.47
CA ILE A 23 17.36 -19.31 -25.98
C ILE A 23 17.26 -17.89 -26.51
N ARG A 24 16.25 -17.61 -27.35
CA ARG A 24 15.96 -16.27 -27.82
C ARG A 24 14.88 -15.64 -26.95
N CYS A 25 15.13 -14.44 -26.44
CA CYS A 25 14.13 -13.63 -25.75
C CYS A 25 14.20 -12.19 -26.29
N GLY A 26 13.28 -11.86 -27.20
CA GLY A 26 13.33 -10.61 -27.95
C GLY A 26 14.58 -10.54 -28.82
N GLU A 27 15.37 -9.48 -28.61
CA GLU A 27 16.64 -9.26 -29.30
C GLU A 27 17.81 -10.04 -28.66
N SER A 28 17.65 -10.48 -27.41
CA SER A 28 18.67 -11.22 -26.68
C SER A 28 18.71 -12.69 -27.10
N VAL A 29 19.92 -13.21 -27.29
CA VAL A 29 20.16 -14.64 -27.58
C VAL A 29 21.19 -15.17 -26.60
N LEU A 30 20.76 -16.12 -25.77
CA LEU A 30 21.62 -16.79 -24.80
C LEU A 30 22.12 -18.11 -25.38
N GLN A 31 23.44 -18.29 -25.39
CA GLN A 31 24.09 -19.54 -25.77
C GLN A 31 24.18 -20.46 -24.55
N VAL A 32 23.56 -21.63 -24.63
CA VAL A 32 23.37 -22.51 -23.48
C VAL A 32 23.69 -23.96 -23.83
N HIS A 33 23.85 -24.78 -22.79
CA HIS A 33 24.23 -26.18 -22.89
C HIS A 33 23.04 -27.05 -22.50
N ARG A 34 22.54 -27.88 -23.41
CA ARG A 34 21.39 -28.79 -23.17
C ARG A 34 21.60 -29.63 -21.93
N ALA A 35 22.81 -30.17 -21.75
CA ALA A 35 23.18 -31.01 -20.61
C ALA A 35 23.08 -30.30 -19.25
N VAL A 36 23.13 -28.95 -19.23
CA VAL A 36 22.99 -28.15 -18.02
C VAL A 36 21.53 -27.75 -17.80
N ILE A 37 20.87 -27.22 -18.82
CA ILE A 37 19.49 -26.69 -18.69
C ILE A 37 18.42 -27.79 -18.70
N CYS A 38 18.77 -29.05 -19.04
CA CYS A 38 17.87 -30.20 -18.93
C CYS A 38 17.50 -30.57 -17.47
N GLN A 39 17.98 -29.81 -16.49
CA GLN A 39 17.46 -29.83 -15.12
C GLN A 39 15.98 -29.42 -15.07
N SER A 40 15.52 -28.56 -15.99
CA SER A 40 14.09 -28.31 -16.19
C SER A 40 13.43 -29.55 -16.80
N LYS A 41 12.34 -30.00 -16.19
CA LYS A 41 11.55 -31.12 -16.71
C LYS A 41 10.99 -30.83 -18.11
N VAL A 42 10.56 -29.59 -18.35
CA VAL A 42 10.02 -29.14 -19.63
C VAL A 42 11.10 -29.20 -20.72
N LEU A 43 12.29 -28.63 -20.46
CA LEU A 43 13.40 -28.64 -21.42
C LEU A 43 13.94 -30.05 -21.65
N SER A 44 14.03 -30.88 -20.61
CA SER A 44 14.45 -32.28 -20.72
C SER A 44 13.55 -33.10 -21.65
N VAL A 45 12.23 -32.90 -21.54
CA VAL A 45 11.25 -33.52 -22.45
C VAL A 45 11.40 -32.95 -23.86
N ALA A 46 11.60 -31.64 -24.01
CA ALA A 46 11.78 -31.01 -25.32
C ALA A 46 13.03 -31.49 -26.07
N PHE A 47 14.11 -31.86 -25.36
CA PHE A 47 15.32 -32.42 -25.97
C PHE A 47 15.27 -33.92 -26.21
N SER A 48 14.28 -34.62 -25.66
CA SER A 48 14.16 -36.07 -25.79
C SER A 48 13.78 -36.44 -27.23
N ARG A 49 14.61 -37.25 -27.90
CA ARG A 49 14.50 -37.68 -29.31
C ARG A 49 13.13 -38.27 -29.73
N ASN A 50 12.29 -38.64 -28.76
CA ASN A 50 10.96 -39.21 -29.00
C ASN A 50 9.88 -38.14 -29.25
N PHE A 51 10.12 -36.89 -28.90
CA PHE A 51 9.24 -35.77 -29.25
C PHE A 51 9.80 -35.10 -30.52
N LYS A 52 9.07 -35.23 -31.63
CA LYS A 52 9.34 -34.49 -32.89
C LYS A 52 8.67 -33.11 -32.85
N ASN A 53 8.89 -32.36 -31.78
CA ASN A 53 8.54 -30.94 -31.72
C ASN A 53 9.59 -30.11 -32.47
N LYS A 54 9.18 -28.97 -33.04
CA LYS A 54 10.07 -28.11 -33.85
C LYS A 54 11.35 -27.70 -33.11
N GLU A 55 11.29 -27.53 -31.79
CA GLU A 55 12.41 -27.15 -30.90
C GLU A 55 13.47 -28.24 -30.71
N GLY A 56 13.15 -29.51 -30.94
CA GLY A 56 14.16 -30.58 -30.98
C GLY A 56 14.94 -30.59 -32.30
N LEU A 57 14.43 -29.89 -33.33
CA LEU A 57 15.01 -29.80 -34.68
C LEU A 57 15.66 -28.44 -34.95
N THR A 58 15.12 -27.37 -34.37
CA THR A 58 15.74 -26.06 -34.32
C THR A 58 16.52 -26.01 -33.01
N ASP A 59 17.85 -25.96 -33.02
CA ASP A 59 18.69 -25.86 -31.79
C ASP A 59 18.50 -24.50 -31.06
N GLU A 60 17.26 -24.06 -30.93
CA GLU A 60 16.78 -22.78 -30.46
C GLU A 60 15.33 -22.90 -29.95
N ILE A 61 15.05 -22.26 -28.82
CA ILE A 61 13.69 -21.99 -28.32
C ILE A 61 13.45 -20.47 -28.26
N ASN A 62 12.23 -20.04 -28.57
CA ASN A 62 11.84 -18.63 -28.54
C ASN A 62 10.94 -18.33 -27.33
N LEU A 63 11.46 -17.54 -26.40
CA LEU A 63 10.82 -17.06 -25.16
C LEU A 63 10.57 -15.54 -25.21
N SER A 64 10.36 -14.96 -26.39
CA SER A 64 10.11 -13.52 -26.54
C SER A 64 8.80 -13.04 -25.91
N ALA A 65 7.92 -13.95 -25.49
CA ALA A 65 6.71 -13.62 -24.74
C ALA A 65 6.97 -13.48 -23.22
N ASN A 66 8.13 -13.93 -22.74
CA ASN A 66 8.53 -13.86 -21.34
C ASN A 66 9.34 -12.58 -21.05
N ASP A 67 9.39 -12.19 -19.77
CA ASP A 67 10.26 -11.11 -19.32
C ASP A 67 11.75 -11.48 -19.52
N PRO A 68 12.54 -10.68 -20.25
CA PRO A 68 13.94 -11.00 -20.54
C PRO A 68 14.81 -11.17 -19.30
N LYS A 69 14.58 -10.38 -18.24
CA LYS A 69 15.31 -10.53 -16.99
C LYS A 69 14.96 -11.86 -16.33
N ALA A 70 13.69 -12.23 -16.23
CA ALA A 70 13.30 -13.52 -15.66
C ALA A 70 13.91 -14.71 -16.42
N VAL A 71 13.99 -14.65 -17.75
CA VAL A 71 14.69 -15.66 -18.57
C VAL A 71 16.17 -15.74 -18.24
N GLU A 72 16.86 -14.61 -18.17
CA GLU A 72 18.29 -14.55 -17.83
C GLU A 72 18.56 -15.13 -16.43
N PHE A 73 17.74 -14.78 -15.44
CA PHE A 73 17.86 -15.28 -14.07
C PHE A 73 17.60 -16.79 -13.97
N MET A 74 16.63 -17.32 -14.74
CA MET A 74 16.40 -18.76 -14.82
C MET A 74 17.61 -19.47 -15.45
N VAL A 75 18.19 -18.91 -16.51
CA VAL A 75 19.37 -19.48 -17.16
C VAL A 75 20.56 -19.46 -16.21
N ASP A 76 20.87 -18.33 -15.56
CA ASP A 76 21.95 -18.26 -14.57
C ASP A 76 21.76 -19.30 -13.47
N TYR A 77 20.53 -19.44 -12.95
CA TYR A 77 20.21 -20.43 -11.93
C TYR A 77 20.58 -21.87 -12.32
N PHE A 78 20.40 -22.27 -13.58
CA PHE A 78 20.81 -23.61 -14.02
C PHE A 78 22.32 -23.85 -13.92
N TYR A 79 23.14 -22.79 -14.03
CA TYR A 79 24.61 -22.89 -13.99
C TYR A 79 25.19 -22.66 -12.59
N SER A 80 24.54 -21.82 -11.80
CA SER A 80 25.05 -21.36 -10.50
C SER A 80 24.34 -22.00 -9.30
N GLY A 81 23.10 -22.48 -9.49
CA GLY A 81 22.18 -22.85 -8.41
C GLY A 81 21.68 -21.65 -7.60
N SER A 82 22.01 -20.42 -8.00
CA SER A 82 21.64 -19.17 -7.31
C SER A 82 21.78 -17.97 -8.24
N TYR A 83 20.71 -17.22 -8.43
CA TYR A 83 20.71 -16.01 -9.26
C TYR A 83 21.13 -14.73 -8.50
N GLU A 84 21.80 -14.85 -7.33
CA GLU A 84 22.22 -13.66 -6.56
C GLU A 84 23.31 -12.84 -7.24
N TRP A 85 24.16 -13.48 -8.05
CA TRP A 85 25.19 -12.77 -8.77
C TRP A 85 24.58 -11.83 -9.82
N VAL A 86 23.70 -12.35 -10.68
CA VAL A 86 22.98 -11.54 -11.67
C VAL A 86 22.15 -10.46 -10.96
N ARG A 87 21.47 -10.83 -9.87
CA ARG A 87 20.73 -9.88 -9.03
C ARG A 87 21.58 -8.70 -8.58
N ALA A 88 22.80 -8.92 -8.10
CA ALA A 88 23.70 -7.86 -7.65
C ALA A 88 24.13 -6.90 -8.77
N HIS A 89 24.09 -7.33 -10.04
CA HIS A 89 24.44 -6.52 -11.20
C HIS A 89 23.21 -5.80 -11.81
N HIS A 90 22.01 -6.35 -11.62
CA HIS A 90 20.76 -5.83 -12.21
C HIS A 90 19.90 -5.01 -11.24
N VAL A 91 20.04 -5.21 -9.94
CA VAL A 91 19.34 -4.44 -8.88
C VAL A 91 20.29 -3.37 -8.36
N ALA A 92 20.61 -2.40 -9.23
CA ALA A 92 21.52 -1.30 -8.91
C ALA A 92 20.79 -0.01 -8.55
N SER A 93 19.49 0.09 -8.87
CA SER A 93 18.67 1.27 -8.62
C SER A 93 17.74 1.06 -7.41
N PRO A 94 17.57 2.06 -6.53
CA PRO A 94 16.50 2.08 -5.54
C PRO A 94 15.09 1.95 -6.13
N ASP A 95 14.94 2.29 -7.42
CA ASP A 95 13.67 2.28 -8.16
C ASP A 95 13.38 0.93 -8.84
N ASP A 96 14.28 -0.05 -8.75
CA ASP A 96 14.00 -1.38 -9.29
C ASP A 96 12.88 -2.03 -8.45
N ASP A 97 11.74 -2.37 -9.07
CA ASP A 97 10.65 -3.16 -8.48
C ASP A 97 11.12 -4.60 -8.20
N VAL A 98 12.02 -4.75 -7.22
CA VAL A 98 12.64 -6.02 -6.82
C VAL A 98 11.59 -7.11 -6.55
N PRO A 99 10.45 -6.81 -5.87
CA PRO A 99 9.41 -7.81 -5.68
C PRO A 99 8.77 -8.26 -7.01
N LEU A 100 8.51 -7.36 -7.95
CA LEU A 100 7.92 -7.74 -9.24
C LEU A 100 8.87 -8.63 -10.05
N LEU A 101 10.18 -8.35 -9.99
CA LEU A 101 11.19 -9.22 -10.60
C LEU A 101 11.15 -10.63 -9.99
N ASP A 102 11.11 -10.77 -8.66
CA ASP A 102 10.98 -12.08 -8.02
C ASP A 102 9.68 -12.80 -8.41
N ALA A 103 8.58 -12.07 -8.56
CA ALA A 103 7.32 -12.62 -9.04
C ALA A 103 7.43 -13.13 -10.49
N ASN A 104 8.13 -12.41 -11.37
CA ASN A 104 8.39 -12.85 -12.75
C ASN A 104 9.28 -14.10 -12.79
N ILE A 105 10.31 -14.16 -11.93
CA ILE A 105 11.16 -15.34 -11.79
C ILE A 105 10.34 -16.54 -11.27
N TYR A 106 9.41 -16.31 -10.34
CA TYR A 106 8.50 -17.35 -9.86
C TYR A 106 7.63 -17.92 -11.00
N VAL A 107 7.05 -17.03 -11.84
CA VAL A 107 6.20 -17.44 -12.97
C VAL A 107 6.98 -18.26 -14.00
N ILE A 108 8.19 -17.83 -14.38
CA ILE A 108 8.99 -18.61 -15.35
C ILE A 108 9.48 -19.92 -14.75
N ALA A 109 9.81 -19.96 -13.45
CA ALA A 109 10.20 -21.19 -12.78
C ALA A 109 9.05 -22.21 -12.76
N ASP A 110 7.81 -21.76 -12.56
CA ASP A 110 6.61 -22.59 -12.67
C ASP A 110 6.43 -23.12 -14.10
N GLN A 111 6.52 -22.24 -15.09
CA GLN A 111 6.38 -22.58 -16.51
C GLN A 111 7.36 -23.66 -16.95
N PHE A 112 8.59 -23.61 -16.44
CA PHE A 112 9.65 -24.58 -16.77
C PHE A 112 9.79 -25.72 -15.76
N ILE A 113 8.94 -25.76 -14.73
CA ILE A 113 8.93 -26.78 -13.66
C ILE A 113 10.33 -26.89 -13.04
N VAL A 114 10.81 -25.78 -12.49
CA VAL A 114 12.08 -25.65 -11.76
C VAL A 114 11.76 -25.36 -10.30
N ASP A 115 11.34 -26.40 -9.56
CA ASP A 115 10.77 -26.28 -8.21
C ASP A 115 11.68 -25.51 -7.23
N THR A 116 12.99 -25.78 -7.25
CA THR A 116 13.94 -25.12 -6.35
C THR A 116 14.14 -23.64 -6.66
N LEU A 117 14.04 -23.24 -7.93
CA LEU A 117 14.04 -21.84 -8.35
C LEU A 117 12.74 -21.17 -7.93
N GLN A 118 11.62 -21.86 -8.13
CA GLN A 118 10.28 -21.39 -7.77
C GLN A 118 10.19 -21.09 -6.27
N ASP A 119 10.65 -22.02 -5.41
CA ASP A 119 10.70 -21.83 -3.96
C ASP A 119 11.63 -20.66 -3.57
N SER A 120 12.78 -20.56 -4.21
CA SER A 120 13.73 -19.46 -3.95
C SER A 120 13.10 -18.10 -4.30
N ALA A 121 12.51 -17.97 -5.49
CA ALA A 121 11.84 -16.76 -5.95
C ALA A 121 10.65 -16.38 -5.08
N ARG A 122 9.84 -17.37 -4.66
CA ARG A 122 8.73 -17.15 -3.73
C ARG A 122 9.20 -16.56 -2.40
N ASN A 123 10.25 -17.12 -1.82
CA ASN A 123 10.79 -16.65 -0.54
C ASN A 123 11.37 -15.23 -0.65
N LYS A 124 12.05 -14.92 -1.75
CA LYS A 124 12.58 -13.57 -1.98
C LYS A 124 11.48 -12.56 -2.24
N PHE A 125 10.47 -12.93 -3.04
CA PHE A 125 9.26 -12.12 -3.23
C PHE A 125 8.60 -11.78 -1.89
N GLU A 126 8.36 -12.78 -1.04
CA GLU A 126 7.74 -12.59 0.27
C GLU A 126 8.53 -11.64 1.16
N ASN A 127 9.85 -11.80 1.21
CA ASN A 127 10.73 -10.93 2.00
C ASN A 127 10.79 -9.51 1.44
N GLY A 128 10.90 -9.37 0.11
CA GLY A 128 10.91 -8.10 -0.59
C GLY A 128 9.62 -7.33 -0.36
N LEU A 129 8.47 -7.99 -0.57
CA LEU A 129 7.15 -7.38 -0.38
C LEU A 129 6.91 -6.95 1.07
N LYS A 130 7.35 -7.75 2.05
CA LYS A 130 7.32 -7.38 3.48
C LYS A 130 8.23 -6.20 3.82
N ALA A 131 9.31 -5.97 3.07
CA ALA A 131 10.22 -4.85 3.30
C ALA A 131 9.66 -3.53 2.73
N VAL A 132 8.90 -3.61 1.62
CA VAL A 132 8.40 -2.42 0.90
C VAL A 132 6.91 -2.12 1.15
N TRP A 133 6.26 -2.79 2.10
CA TRP A 133 4.81 -2.74 2.31
C TRP A 133 4.21 -1.31 2.42
N ASN A 134 5.00 -0.33 2.86
CA ASN A 134 4.61 1.06 3.07
C ASN A 134 5.12 2.03 1.98
N SER A 135 5.53 1.53 0.82
CA SER A 135 6.03 2.35 -0.29
C SER A 135 5.21 2.19 -1.56
N ASP A 136 5.45 3.09 -2.53
CA ASP A 136 4.77 3.06 -3.84
C ASP A 136 5.11 1.79 -4.64
N VAL A 137 6.29 1.20 -4.39
CA VAL A 137 6.74 -0.09 -4.95
C VAL A 137 5.76 -1.20 -4.59
N PHE A 138 5.27 -1.25 -3.35
CA PHE A 138 4.25 -2.23 -2.96
C PHE A 138 2.95 -2.06 -3.76
N ILE A 139 2.48 -0.83 -3.89
CA ILE A 139 1.24 -0.52 -4.62
C ILE A 139 1.41 -0.88 -6.11
N HIS A 140 2.52 -0.48 -6.72
CA HIS A 140 2.83 -0.80 -8.12
C HIS A 140 2.91 -2.31 -8.35
N THR A 141 3.72 -3.02 -7.55
CA THR A 141 3.88 -4.47 -7.63
C THR A 141 2.51 -5.18 -7.53
N VAL A 142 1.70 -4.87 -6.51
CA VAL A 142 0.41 -5.53 -6.32
C VAL A 142 -0.56 -5.21 -7.46
N ASN A 143 -0.58 -3.95 -7.93
CA ASN A 143 -1.42 -3.55 -9.07
C ASN A 143 -1.07 -4.33 -10.34
N THR A 144 0.21 -4.47 -10.64
CA THR A 144 0.71 -5.21 -11.80
C THR A 144 0.39 -6.69 -11.67
N MET A 145 0.57 -7.27 -10.48
CA MET A 145 0.27 -8.69 -10.24
C MET A 145 -1.22 -9.03 -10.34
N TRP A 146 -2.11 -8.10 -9.98
CA TRP A 146 -3.55 -8.29 -10.14
C TRP A 146 -4.03 -8.18 -11.60
N ALA A 147 -3.23 -7.59 -12.48
CA ALA A 147 -3.55 -7.50 -13.91
C ALA A 147 -3.33 -8.82 -14.68
N SER A 148 -2.57 -9.78 -14.14
CA SER A 148 -2.33 -11.10 -14.76
C SER A 148 -2.70 -12.24 -13.82
N TYR A 149 -3.29 -13.30 -14.38
CA TYR A 149 -3.63 -14.51 -13.62
C TYR A 149 -2.41 -15.37 -13.27
N GLU A 150 -1.27 -15.15 -13.91
CA GLU A 150 -0.03 -15.92 -13.71
C GLU A 150 0.48 -15.79 -12.26
N TYR A 151 0.19 -14.65 -11.63
CA TYR A 151 0.63 -14.36 -10.26
C TYR A 151 -0.33 -14.86 -9.17
N ARG A 152 -1.47 -15.46 -9.53
CA ARG A 152 -2.48 -15.93 -8.55
C ARG A 152 -1.89 -16.80 -7.43
N PRO A 153 -0.93 -17.72 -7.66
CA PRO A 153 -0.33 -18.50 -6.58
C PRO A 153 0.35 -17.67 -5.49
N LEU A 154 0.76 -16.43 -5.81
CA LEU A 154 1.42 -15.50 -4.90
C LEU A 154 0.44 -14.58 -4.14
N TYR A 155 -0.85 -14.56 -4.49
CA TYR A 155 -1.82 -13.65 -3.85
C TYR A 155 -1.98 -13.89 -2.36
N GLY A 156 -1.77 -15.14 -1.90
CA GLY A 156 -1.78 -15.45 -0.47
C GLY A 156 -0.71 -14.68 0.32
N ILE A 157 0.44 -14.36 -0.30
CA ILE A 157 1.50 -13.55 0.31
C ILE A 157 1.08 -12.09 0.39
N ILE A 158 0.52 -11.55 -0.70
CA ILE A 158 -0.02 -10.18 -0.75
C ILE A 158 -1.07 -10.00 0.35
N GLU A 159 -2.02 -10.95 0.46
CA GLU A 159 -3.06 -10.94 1.48
C GLU A 159 -2.48 -10.96 2.90
N GLN A 160 -1.45 -11.75 3.16
CA GLN A 160 -0.79 -11.77 4.48
C GLN A 160 -0.14 -10.43 4.84
N VAL A 161 0.52 -9.77 3.87
CA VAL A 161 1.14 -8.46 4.08
C VAL A 161 0.06 -7.41 4.35
N ILE A 162 -1.01 -7.40 3.55
CA ILE A 162 -2.16 -6.49 3.76
C ILE A 162 -2.80 -6.73 5.13
N ALA A 163 -3.09 -7.98 5.48
CA ALA A 163 -3.69 -8.34 6.76
C ALA A 163 -2.86 -7.85 7.95
N LYS A 164 -1.53 -7.99 7.87
CA LYS A 164 -0.61 -7.61 8.93
C LYS A 164 -0.54 -6.09 9.13
N HIS A 165 -0.60 -5.32 8.05
CA HIS A 165 -0.42 -3.86 8.06
C HIS A 165 -1.74 -3.10 7.78
N LEU A 166 -2.88 -3.77 7.94
CA LEU A 166 -4.17 -3.29 7.45
C LEU A 166 -4.55 -1.90 7.97
N GLY A 167 -4.42 -1.67 9.28
CA GLY A 167 -4.76 -0.37 9.87
C GLY A 167 -3.93 0.79 9.34
N GLU A 168 -2.63 0.55 9.11
CA GLU A 168 -1.67 1.52 8.57
C GLU A 168 -1.98 1.79 7.09
N LEU A 169 -2.23 0.72 6.31
CA LEU A 169 -2.58 0.80 4.90
C LEU A 169 -3.93 1.51 4.67
N LEU A 170 -4.93 1.27 5.51
CA LEU A 170 -6.23 1.97 5.45
C LEU A 170 -6.14 3.45 5.81
N SER A 171 -5.03 3.88 6.43
CA SER A 171 -4.79 5.29 6.75
C SER A 171 -4.10 6.04 5.61
N ASN A 172 -3.51 5.32 4.65
CA ASN A 172 -2.91 5.88 3.45
C ASN A 172 -3.92 5.80 2.28
N THR A 173 -4.22 6.94 1.65
CA THR A 173 -5.22 7.04 0.57
C THR A 173 -4.94 6.10 -0.60
N ASP A 174 -3.69 5.97 -1.03
CA ASP A 174 -3.34 5.17 -2.21
C ASP A 174 -3.45 3.67 -1.91
N ALA A 175 -2.99 3.26 -0.72
CA ALA A 175 -3.14 1.89 -0.25
C ALA A 175 -4.62 1.53 0.06
N GLU A 176 -5.42 2.48 0.56
CA GLU A 176 -6.85 2.28 0.78
C GLU A 176 -7.62 2.10 -0.54
N SER A 177 -7.23 2.85 -1.57
CA SER A 177 -7.75 2.69 -2.94
C SER A 177 -7.40 1.31 -3.52
N LEU A 178 -6.14 0.88 -3.36
CA LEU A 178 -5.67 -0.47 -3.74
C LEU A 178 -6.54 -1.56 -3.08
N ILE A 179 -6.73 -1.50 -1.76
CA ILE A 179 -7.54 -2.47 -1.01
C ILE A 179 -9.00 -2.42 -1.48
N SER A 180 -9.56 -1.23 -1.70
CA SER A 180 -10.94 -1.07 -2.17
C SER A 180 -11.15 -1.70 -3.55
N ARG A 181 -10.17 -1.58 -4.45
CA ARG A 181 -10.18 -2.26 -5.75
C ARG A 181 -10.11 -3.78 -5.61
N GLY A 182 -9.18 -4.28 -4.79
CA GLY A 182 -9.07 -5.73 -4.54
C GLY A 182 -10.33 -6.34 -3.93
N LEU A 183 -11.05 -5.58 -3.10
CA LEU A 183 -12.38 -5.96 -2.59
C LEU A 183 -13.43 -6.05 -3.71
N ALA A 184 -13.48 -5.04 -4.58
CA ALA A 184 -14.43 -4.96 -5.68
C ALA A 184 -14.21 -6.08 -6.72
N GLU A 185 -12.95 -6.44 -6.96
CA GLU A 185 -12.55 -7.50 -7.89
C GLU A 185 -12.60 -8.91 -7.27
N GLY A 186 -12.91 -9.02 -5.96
CA GLY A 186 -13.03 -10.32 -5.28
C GLY A 186 -11.70 -11.05 -5.11
N LEU A 187 -10.59 -10.32 -4.96
CA LEU A 187 -9.24 -10.88 -4.92
C LEU A 187 -8.80 -11.38 -3.55
N PHE A 188 -9.58 -11.09 -2.50
CA PHE A 188 -9.24 -11.43 -1.12
C PHE A 188 -9.98 -12.65 -0.61
N SER A 189 -9.30 -13.43 0.24
CA SER A 189 -9.98 -14.50 0.95
C SER A 189 -11.04 -13.95 1.91
N LYS A 190 -12.01 -14.79 2.24
CA LYS A 190 -13.05 -14.51 3.24
C LYS A 190 -12.47 -14.02 4.57
N ASN A 191 -11.28 -14.49 4.95
CA ASN A 191 -10.66 -14.11 6.22
C ASN A 191 -10.20 -12.65 6.22
N LEU A 192 -9.51 -12.20 5.17
CA LEU A 192 -9.13 -10.80 5.05
C LEU A 192 -10.36 -9.91 4.92
N LEU A 193 -11.41 -10.35 4.20
CA LEU A 193 -12.68 -9.61 4.14
C LEU A 193 -13.25 -9.32 5.54
N TYR A 194 -13.27 -10.33 6.42
CA TYR A 194 -13.74 -10.13 7.80
C TYR A 194 -12.85 -9.17 8.60
N GLN A 195 -11.54 -9.21 8.40
CA GLN A 195 -10.61 -8.29 9.07
C GLN A 195 -10.82 -6.84 8.60
N VAL A 196 -10.91 -6.62 7.29
CA VAL A 196 -11.19 -5.30 6.70
C VAL A 196 -12.50 -4.73 7.22
N LEU A 197 -13.57 -5.53 7.24
CA LEU A 197 -14.86 -5.11 7.76
C LEU A 197 -14.79 -4.78 9.25
N ARG A 198 -14.08 -5.59 10.04
CA ARG A 198 -13.90 -5.33 11.48
C ARG A 198 -13.18 -4.01 11.72
N ASP A 199 -12.09 -3.74 11.03
CA ASP A 199 -11.28 -2.54 11.24
C ASP A 199 -11.98 -1.28 10.73
N LYS A 200 -12.61 -1.33 9.55
CA LYS A 200 -13.46 -0.21 9.08
C LYS A 200 -14.61 0.07 10.06
N ASN A 201 -15.25 -0.96 10.63
CA ASN A 201 -16.28 -0.78 11.66
C ASN A 201 -15.73 -0.13 12.94
N ASN A 202 -14.53 -0.50 13.37
CA ASN A 202 -13.88 0.14 14.52
C ASN A 202 -13.60 1.62 14.24
N GLN A 203 -13.07 1.96 13.05
CA GLN A 203 -12.85 3.36 12.65
C GLN A 203 -14.16 4.16 12.62
N ILE A 204 -15.25 3.58 12.12
CA ILE A 204 -16.58 4.21 12.11
C ILE A 204 -17.04 4.49 13.55
N ARG A 205 -16.88 3.54 14.46
CA ARG A 205 -17.23 3.73 15.88
C ARG A 205 -16.42 4.86 16.51
N THR A 206 -15.10 4.90 16.31
CA THR A 206 -14.27 5.99 16.81
C THR A 206 -14.69 7.35 16.26
N LYS A 207 -15.00 7.44 14.96
CA LYS A 207 -15.52 8.67 14.35
C LYS A 207 -16.88 9.06 14.92
N LEU A 208 -17.75 8.09 15.20
CA LEU A 208 -19.05 8.33 15.82
C LEU A 208 -18.89 8.87 17.25
N ASP A 209 -17.98 8.31 18.04
CA ASP A 209 -17.69 8.79 19.40
C ASP A 209 -17.15 10.23 19.37
N GLN A 210 -16.25 10.54 18.42
CA GLN A 210 -15.78 11.92 18.20
C GLN A 210 -16.91 12.86 17.80
N PHE A 211 -17.81 12.43 16.91
CA PHE A 211 -18.96 13.22 16.49
C PHE A 211 -19.94 13.49 17.65
N THR A 212 -20.20 12.50 18.50
CA THR A 212 -21.07 12.68 19.68
C THR A 212 -20.46 13.66 20.69
N LEU A 213 -19.14 13.63 20.89
CA LEU A 213 -18.43 14.62 21.70
C LEU A 213 -18.50 16.03 21.09
N MET A 214 -18.29 16.17 19.78
CA MET A 214 -18.42 17.47 19.10
C MET A 214 -19.85 18.01 19.22
N LYS A 215 -20.86 17.14 19.14
CA LYS A 215 -22.25 17.53 19.28
C LYS A 215 -22.57 18.05 20.69
N SER A 216 -22.08 17.37 21.74
CA SER A 216 -22.30 17.83 23.13
C SER A 216 -21.64 19.18 23.40
N GLN A 217 -20.44 19.42 22.85
CA GLN A 217 -19.77 20.72 22.89
C GLN A 217 -20.58 21.81 22.19
N ALA A 218 -21.14 21.52 21.01
CA ALA A 218 -21.99 22.46 20.28
C ALA A 218 -23.27 22.81 21.06
N ASP A 219 -23.89 21.82 21.71
CA ASP A 219 -25.07 22.03 22.55
C ASP A 219 -24.75 22.90 23.79
N MET A 220 -23.60 22.68 24.43
CA MET A 220 -23.12 23.54 25.54
C MET A 220 -22.86 24.98 25.08
N LEU A 221 -22.18 25.18 23.96
CA LEU A 221 -21.93 26.50 23.40
C LEU A 221 -23.23 27.21 23.00
N LYS A 222 -24.21 26.47 22.49
CA LYS A 222 -25.54 27.01 22.19
C LYS A 222 -26.25 27.48 23.46
N ALA A 223 -26.24 26.67 24.52
CA ALA A 223 -26.83 27.05 25.80
C ALA A 223 -26.16 28.30 26.41
N GLN A 224 -24.81 28.39 26.34
CA GLN A 224 -24.06 29.57 26.78
C GLN A 224 -24.45 30.82 25.97
N ASN A 225 -24.56 30.70 24.64
CA ASN A 225 -24.98 31.81 23.78
C ASN A 225 -26.41 32.28 24.07
N ASP A 226 -27.33 31.35 24.33
CA ASP A 226 -28.71 31.70 24.67
C ASP A 226 -28.80 32.39 26.05
N ALA A 227 -27.97 31.97 27.01
CA ALA A 227 -27.81 32.66 28.30
C ALA A 227 -27.25 34.08 28.12
N LEU A 228 -26.18 34.26 27.33
CA LEU A 228 -25.62 35.57 27.02
C LEU A 228 -26.64 36.49 26.33
N LYS A 229 -27.43 35.98 25.38
CA LYS A 229 -28.53 36.75 24.77
C LYS A 229 -29.57 37.19 25.79
N ALA A 230 -29.90 36.35 26.77
CA ALA A 230 -30.83 36.70 27.83
C ALA A 230 -30.26 37.82 28.73
N VAL A 231 -28.98 37.74 29.09
CA VAL A 231 -28.28 38.80 29.85
C VAL A 231 -28.25 40.11 29.07
N ILE A 232 -27.88 40.08 27.79
CA ILE A 232 -27.88 41.27 26.92
C ILE A 232 -29.27 41.90 26.87
N LYS A 233 -30.33 41.09 26.73
CA LYS A 233 -31.72 41.57 26.72
C LYS A 233 -32.11 42.19 28.07
N SER A 234 -31.71 41.60 29.19
CA SER A 234 -31.93 42.14 30.54
C SER A 234 -31.25 43.51 30.70
N CYS A 235 -29.95 43.58 30.39
CA CYS A 235 -29.16 44.81 30.45
C CYS A 235 -29.77 45.91 29.57
N HIS A 236 -30.17 45.57 28.34
CA HIS A 236 -30.82 46.51 27.43
C HIS A 236 -32.10 47.10 28.04
N ASN A 237 -32.98 46.25 28.60
CA ASN A 237 -34.21 46.70 29.25
C ASN A 237 -33.95 47.61 30.45
N LYS A 238 -32.95 47.28 31.29
CA LYS A 238 -32.54 48.12 32.44
C LYS A 238 -32.06 49.49 31.97
N VAL A 239 -31.19 49.55 30.97
CA VAL A 239 -30.68 50.78 30.38
C VAL A 239 -31.81 51.63 29.80
N THR A 240 -32.71 51.04 29.00
CA THR A 240 -33.86 51.77 28.43
C THR A 240 -34.78 52.34 29.52
N THR A 241 -35.04 51.59 30.60
CA THR A 241 -35.86 52.04 31.73
C THR A 241 -35.19 53.19 32.49
N ALA A 242 -33.88 53.09 32.72
CA ALA A 242 -33.09 54.12 33.37
C ALA A 242 -33.05 55.41 32.52
N GLN A 243 -32.88 55.29 31.20
CA GLN A 243 -32.95 56.42 30.25
C GLN A 243 -34.33 57.09 30.24
N ALA A 244 -35.41 56.31 30.22
CA ALA A 244 -36.78 56.84 30.28
C ALA A 244 -37.06 57.64 31.58
N SER A 245 -36.45 57.21 32.69
CA SER A 245 -36.58 57.88 33.99
C SER A 245 -35.91 59.27 34.05
N ILE A 246 -34.95 59.54 33.17
CA ILE A 246 -34.27 60.84 33.03
C ILE A 246 -34.98 61.78 32.05
N GLY A 247 -35.74 61.25 31.08
CA GLY A 247 -36.34 62.01 29.97
C GLY A 247 -37.32 63.15 30.33
N GLY A 248 -37.66 63.33 31.61
CA GLY A 248 -38.36 64.53 32.09
C GLY A 248 -37.38 65.60 32.54
N LYS A 249 -37.23 66.67 31.73
CA LYS A 249 -36.38 67.89 31.74
C LYS A 249 -35.91 68.55 33.06
N ASP A 250 -36.06 67.94 34.23
CA ASP A 250 -35.62 68.51 35.51
C ASP A 250 -34.55 67.64 36.19
N LEU A 251 -33.29 67.91 35.82
CA LEU A 251 -32.08 67.28 36.34
C LEU A 251 -31.66 67.81 37.73
N ARG A 252 -32.43 68.70 38.36
CA ARG A 252 -32.13 69.22 39.72
C ARG A 252 -32.51 68.25 40.84
N ASN A 253 -33.19 67.15 40.51
CA ASN A 253 -33.61 66.18 41.50
C ASN A 253 -32.55 65.07 41.64
N ASN A 254 -31.66 65.22 42.63
CA ASN A 254 -30.58 64.28 42.99
C ASN A 254 -31.03 62.80 43.00
N ASN A 255 -32.31 62.56 43.29
CA ASN A 255 -32.90 61.22 43.38
C ASN A 255 -33.02 60.52 42.00
N LYS A 256 -33.23 61.25 40.89
CA LYS A 256 -33.31 60.64 39.55
C LYS A 256 -31.95 60.24 39.00
N LEU A 257 -30.95 61.09 39.19
CA LEU A 257 -29.57 60.83 38.77
C LEU A 257 -28.98 59.65 39.56
N TYR A 258 -29.24 59.59 40.88
CA TYR A 258 -28.87 58.46 41.72
C TYR A 258 -29.48 57.13 41.25
N ARG A 259 -30.77 57.12 40.87
CA ARG A 259 -31.42 55.92 40.32
C ARG A 259 -30.81 55.46 39.01
N TYR A 260 -30.36 56.38 38.16
CA TYR A 260 -29.67 56.03 36.92
C TYR A 260 -28.29 55.44 37.19
N TYR A 261 -27.47 56.06 38.03
CA TYR A 261 -26.15 55.53 38.38
C TYR A 261 -26.24 54.16 39.05
N ARG A 262 -27.21 53.96 39.95
CA ARG A 262 -27.46 52.66 40.57
C ARG A 262 -27.86 51.59 39.55
N ALA A 263 -28.70 51.93 38.57
CA ALA A 263 -29.07 51.00 37.50
C ALA A 263 -27.89 50.66 36.57
N MET A 264 -26.94 51.59 36.37
CA MET A 264 -25.71 51.34 35.62
C MET A 264 -24.74 50.43 36.41
N GLU A 265 -24.62 50.63 37.72
CA GLU A 265 -23.82 49.79 38.63
C GLU A 265 -24.37 48.35 38.67
N GLU A 266 -25.70 48.17 38.72
CA GLU A 266 -26.36 46.86 38.63
C GLU A 266 -26.17 46.16 37.27
N VAL A 267 -25.96 46.92 36.19
CA VAL A 267 -25.62 46.37 34.86
C VAL A 267 -24.14 45.97 34.81
N GLU A 268 -23.24 46.77 35.39
CA GLU A 268 -21.81 46.45 35.51
C GLU A 268 -21.58 45.21 36.38
N GLU A 269 -22.31 45.05 37.50
CA GLU A 269 -22.26 43.83 38.32
C GLU A 269 -22.76 42.59 37.57
N GLU A 270 -23.87 42.70 36.81
CA GLU A 270 -24.39 41.59 36.01
C GLU A 270 -23.44 41.19 34.87
N LEU A 271 -22.73 42.14 34.26
CA LEU A 271 -21.74 41.88 33.20
C LEU A 271 -20.40 41.37 33.77
N GLY A 272 -19.99 41.85 34.95
CA GLY A 272 -18.75 41.44 35.63
C GLY A 272 -18.73 39.97 36.05
N GLY A 273 -19.89 39.32 36.14
CA GLY A 273 -20.00 37.87 36.35
C GLY A 273 -19.69 37.00 35.12
N TYR A 274 -19.45 37.62 33.95
CA TYR A 274 -19.24 36.93 32.66
C TYR A 274 -17.91 37.28 31.96
N SER A 275 -17.00 38.04 32.60
CA SER A 275 -15.63 38.31 32.11
C SER A 275 -14.61 37.32 32.66
#